data_AF-U1NNK4-F1
#
_entry.id   AF-U1NNK4-F1
#
_cell.length_a   1.000
_cell.length_b   1.000
_cell.length_c   1.000
_cell.angle_alpha   90.00
_cell.angle_beta   90.00
_cell.angle_gamma   90.00
#
_symmetry.space_group_name_H-M   'P 1'
#
loop_
_entity.id
_entity.type
_entity.pdbx_description
1 polymer ?
#
loop_
_entity_poly.entity_id
_entity_poly.type
_entity_poly.pdbx_seq_one_letter_code
_entity_poly.pdbx_strand_id
1 'polypeptide(L)'
;MQHIAVKGWQQSYKTSLQKSVKREMKYRRHRRGTQEWDPEISYYDSGSTHQPRDFLSKQERIQIREAALNYRSIPSYSNLTAQERDKWKAHLAQRFELPKTQVEKKHWKQANSYKFPSLVWTSLDAGLRPVEVERAVTDWIDLENNVLRIPKKDSSKNTNNWVAALTDRTTTALEKWLEERSQHEKYDGRDEIWLTRRGNPYNSNSLSYLMKNLCDEAGISYENRDMTWYTIRHSVGTQMTREEGLAATQTQLRHEDERTTMRYDQAPVEDRRDALDRMG
;
A
#
# COMPACT_ATOMS: atom_id res chain seq x y z
N MET A 1 6.08 -34.03 11.90
CA MET A 1 6.47 -33.31 10.66
C MET A 1 6.03 -34.05 9.39
N GLN A 2 6.05 -35.39 9.35
CA GLN A 2 5.62 -36.20 8.20
C GLN A 2 4.25 -35.82 7.61
N HIS A 3 3.25 -35.49 8.43
CA HIS A 3 1.93 -35.05 7.95
C HIS A 3 1.97 -33.76 7.11
N ILE A 4 2.93 -32.86 7.38
CA ILE A 4 3.11 -31.61 6.62
C ILE A 4 3.79 -31.91 5.26
N ALA A 5 4.60 -32.97 5.19
CA ALA A 5 5.38 -33.30 3.99
C ALA A 5 4.48 -33.66 2.81
N VAL A 6 3.40 -34.39 3.09
CA VAL A 6 2.44 -34.88 2.08
C VAL A 6 1.41 -33.83 1.65
N LYS A 7 1.39 -32.64 2.26
CA LYS A 7 0.44 -31.57 1.89
C LYS A 7 1.03 -30.69 0.79
N GLY A 8 0.22 -30.34 -0.21
CA GLY A 8 0.57 -29.44 -1.32
C GLY A 8 0.66 -27.95 -0.94
N TRP A 9 0.97 -27.62 0.31
CA TRP A 9 1.06 -26.24 0.78
C TRP A 9 2.36 -25.56 0.37
N GLN A 10 2.34 -24.23 0.28
CA GLN A 10 3.54 -23.43 0.03
C GLN A 10 4.62 -23.70 1.09
N GLN A 11 5.88 -23.67 0.66
CA GLN A 11 7.04 -23.97 1.51
C GLN A 11 7.18 -22.99 2.69
N SER A 12 6.84 -21.72 2.48
CA SER A 12 6.78 -20.68 3.51
C SER A 12 5.78 -21.01 4.62
N TYR A 13 4.62 -21.56 4.26
CA TYR A 13 3.60 -22.00 5.21
C TYR A 13 4.06 -23.22 6.00
N LYS A 14 4.66 -24.22 5.33
CA LYS A 14 5.26 -25.40 5.99
C LYS A 14 6.35 -25.00 6.99
N THR A 15 7.19 -24.03 6.61
CA THR A 15 8.24 -23.45 7.48
C THR A 15 7.64 -22.72 8.69
N SER A 16 6.53 -22.01 8.51
CA SER A 16 5.84 -21.32 9.60
C SER A 16 5.24 -22.31 10.61
N LEU A 17 4.61 -23.39 10.12
CA LEU A 17 4.13 -24.48 10.97
C LEU A 17 5.27 -25.14 11.75
N GLN A 18 6.40 -25.43 11.09
CA GLN A 18 7.59 -25.95 11.76
C GLN A 18 8.06 -25.05 12.91
N LYS A 19 8.12 -23.72 12.69
CA LYS A 19 8.51 -22.75 13.72
C LYS A 19 7.56 -22.79 14.91
N SER A 20 6.25 -22.89 14.67
CA SER A 20 5.25 -23.01 15.74
C SER A 20 5.45 -24.27 16.57
N VAL A 21 5.64 -25.43 15.94
CA VAL A 21 5.88 -26.69 16.65
C VAL A 21 7.21 -26.66 17.42
N LYS A 22 8.29 -26.15 16.81
CA LYS A 22 9.58 -25.98 17.51
C LYS A 22 9.43 -25.07 18.74
N ARG A 23 8.63 -24.00 18.65
CA ARG A 23 8.39 -23.07 19.77
C ARG A 23 7.60 -23.73 20.91
N GLU A 24 6.58 -24.53 20.57
CA GLU A 24 5.85 -25.32 21.56
C GLU A 24 6.75 -26.35 22.27
N MET A 25 7.57 -27.09 21.52
CA MET A 25 8.48 -28.08 22.10
C MET A 25 9.53 -27.45 23.00
N LYS A 26 10.07 -26.29 22.59
CA LYS A 26 10.99 -25.50 23.44
C LYS A 26 10.32 -25.03 24.74
N TYR A 27 9.05 -24.61 24.67
CA TYR A 27 8.28 -24.25 25.86
C TYR A 27 8.03 -25.46 26.79
N ARG A 28 7.64 -26.61 26.22
CA ARG A 28 7.44 -27.87 26.98
C ARG A 28 8.74 -28.29 27.68
N ARG A 29 9.89 -28.21 27.00
CA ARG A 29 11.21 -28.44 27.60
C ARG A 29 11.46 -27.50 28.77
N HIS A 30 11.27 -26.20 28.58
CA HIS A 30 11.49 -25.21 29.62
C HIS A 30 10.60 -25.43 30.85
N ARG A 31 9.34 -25.83 30.67
CA ARG A 31 8.38 -26.03 31.77
C ARG A 31 8.43 -27.40 32.43
N ARG A 32 8.77 -28.45 31.67
CA ARG A 32 8.59 -29.86 32.08
C ARG A 32 9.87 -30.69 31.99
N GLY A 33 11.01 -30.09 31.66
CA GLY A 33 12.29 -30.80 31.53
C GLY A 33 12.32 -31.85 30.42
N THR A 34 11.39 -31.81 29.47
CA THR A 34 11.33 -32.78 28.37
C THR A 34 12.57 -32.67 27.47
N GLN A 35 12.93 -33.78 26.83
CA GLN A 35 14.08 -33.85 25.93
C GLN A 35 13.93 -32.86 24.75
N GLU A 36 15.07 -32.40 24.24
CA GLU A 36 15.09 -31.54 23.06
C GLU A 36 14.55 -32.31 21.86
N TRP A 37 13.54 -31.72 21.21
CA TRP A 37 12.93 -32.31 20.03
C TRP A 37 13.59 -31.73 18.77
N ASP A 38 14.30 -32.59 18.06
CA ASP A 38 14.84 -32.29 16.73
C ASP A 38 14.02 -33.00 15.65
N PRO A 39 13.37 -32.28 14.72
CA PRO A 39 12.56 -32.91 13.70
C PRO A 39 13.40 -33.62 12.63
N GLU A 40 13.08 -34.88 12.37
CA GLU A 40 13.63 -35.69 11.26
C GLU A 40 13.45 -35.02 9.89
N ILE A 41 12.35 -34.28 9.71
CA ILE A 41 12.07 -33.52 8.49
C ILE A 41 12.09 -32.03 8.84
N SER A 42 13.10 -31.33 8.32
CA SER A 42 13.21 -29.89 8.40
C SER A 42 12.81 -29.25 7.07
N TYR A 43 11.83 -28.37 7.12
CA TYR A 43 11.50 -27.46 6.04
C TYR A 43 12.38 -26.22 6.14
N TYR A 44 13.02 -25.93 5.03
CA TYR A 44 13.69 -24.66 4.80
C TYR A 44 12.85 -23.89 3.81
N ASP A 45 12.67 -22.60 4.06
CA ASP A 45 12.30 -21.68 3.01
C ASP A 45 13.56 -21.50 2.16
N SER A 46 13.73 -22.37 1.16
CA SER A 46 14.78 -22.24 0.15
C SER A 46 14.41 -21.02 -0.68
N GLY A 47 14.73 -19.83 -0.15
CA GLY A 47 14.26 -18.52 -0.59
C GLY A 47 13.71 -18.54 -1.99
N SER A 48 12.39 -18.74 -2.12
CA SER A 48 11.72 -18.62 -3.41
C SER A 48 12.14 -17.27 -3.95
N THR A 49 12.82 -17.26 -5.10
CA THR A 49 13.42 -16.12 -5.81
C THR A 49 13.32 -14.81 -5.02
N HIS A 50 14.40 -14.35 -4.40
CA HIS A 50 14.40 -13.21 -3.47
C HIS A 50 13.71 -11.92 -3.98
N GLN A 51 13.41 -11.83 -5.28
CA GLN A 51 12.61 -10.77 -5.88
C GLN A 51 11.12 -10.86 -5.51
N PRO A 52 10.49 -9.72 -5.15
CA PRO A 52 9.05 -9.61 -5.16
C PRO A 52 8.51 -9.99 -6.55
N ARG A 53 7.67 -11.03 -6.60
CA ARG A 53 7.07 -11.49 -7.88
C ARG A 53 6.15 -10.44 -8.50
N ASP A 54 5.41 -9.72 -7.67
CA ASP A 54 4.39 -8.77 -8.09
C ASP A 54 4.75 -7.36 -7.59
N PHE A 55 5.25 -6.52 -8.48
CA PHE A 55 5.46 -5.09 -8.25
C PHE A 55 5.01 -4.26 -9.46
N LEU A 56 4.69 -2.99 -9.26
CA LEU A 56 4.35 -2.06 -10.35
C LEU A 56 5.61 -1.63 -11.10
N SER A 57 5.62 -1.74 -12.43
CA SER A 57 6.65 -1.16 -13.30
C SER A 57 6.67 0.38 -13.22
N LYS A 58 7.67 1.04 -13.80
CA LYS A 58 7.70 2.52 -13.87
C LYS A 58 6.46 3.06 -14.59
N GLN A 59 6.06 2.44 -15.69
CA GLN A 59 4.88 2.81 -16.46
C GLN A 59 3.59 2.57 -15.67
N GLU A 60 3.47 1.41 -15.03
CA GLU A 60 2.29 1.09 -14.21
C GLU A 60 2.14 2.06 -13.03
N ARG A 61 3.24 2.55 -12.45
CA ARG A 61 3.15 3.60 -11.42
C ARG A 61 2.56 4.90 -11.96
N ILE A 62 2.91 5.31 -13.17
CA ILE A 62 2.35 6.51 -13.80
C ILE A 62 0.85 6.30 -14.03
N GLN A 63 0.49 5.17 -14.63
CA GLN A 63 -0.91 4.80 -14.89
C GLN A 63 -1.74 4.73 -13.60
N ILE A 64 -1.21 4.15 -12.53
CA ILE A 64 -1.90 4.11 -11.23
C ILE A 64 -2.05 5.52 -10.63
N ARG A 65 -1.08 6.43 -10.82
CA ARG A 65 -1.22 7.83 -10.38
C ARG A 65 -2.34 8.55 -11.13
N GLU A 66 -2.43 8.35 -12.44
CA GLU A 66 -3.49 8.92 -13.29
C GLU A 66 -4.85 8.30 -12.96
N ALA A 67 -4.93 6.98 -12.83
CA ALA A 67 -6.13 6.28 -12.40
C ALA A 67 -6.63 6.81 -11.05
N ALA A 68 -5.75 7.12 -10.10
CA ALA A 68 -6.15 7.69 -8.82
C ALA A 68 -6.79 9.08 -8.92
N LEU A 69 -6.41 9.91 -9.91
CA LEU A 69 -7.07 11.19 -10.19
C LEU A 69 -8.46 11.00 -10.77
N ASN A 70 -8.62 10.01 -11.65
CA ASN A 70 -9.87 9.75 -12.35
C ASN A 70 -10.83 8.89 -11.53
N TYR A 71 -10.33 8.15 -10.54
CA TYR A 71 -11.08 7.17 -9.78
C TYR A 71 -12.28 7.80 -9.08
N ARG A 72 -13.49 7.43 -9.53
CA ARG A 72 -14.77 7.99 -9.07
C ARG A 72 -14.85 9.52 -9.24
N SER A 73 -14.10 10.10 -10.16
CA SER A 73 -14.31 11.48 -10.58
C SER A 73 -15.61 11.59 -11.39
N ILE A 74 -16.16 12.80 -11.47
CA ILE A 74 -17.34 13.14 -12.26
C ILE A 74 -17.06 14.38 -13.11
N PRO A 75 -17.74 14.56 -14.25
CA PRO A 75 -17.56 15.75 -15.06
C PRO A 75 -17.87 17.04 -14.30
N SER A 76 -17.18 18.12 -14.65
CA SER A 76 -17.43 19.44 -14.05
C SER A 76 -18.88 19.85 -14.23
N TYR A 77 -19.49 20.39 -13.16
CA TYR A 77 -20.88 20.86 -13.17
C TYR A 77 -21.14 21.87 -14.30
N SER A 78 -20.16 22.73 -14.61
CA SER A 78 -20.24 23.75 -15.67
C SER A 78 -20.34 23.14 -17.06
N ASN A 79 -19.75 21.96 -17.29
CA ASN A 79 -19.60 21.36 -18.61
C ASN A 79 -20.79 20.45 -18.98
N LEU A 80 -21.79 20.32 -18.10
CA LEU A 80 -22.94 19.45 -18.29
C LEU A 80 -24.21 20.26 -18.60
N THR A 81 -25.03 19.73 -19.49
CA THR A 81 -26.40 20.21 -19.74
C THR A 81 -27.32 19.95 -18.55
N ALA A 82 -28.50 20.58 -18.52
CA ALA A 82 -29.48 20.36 -17.44
C ALA A 82 -29.90 18.88 -17.30
N GLN A 83 -30.09 18.17 -18.42
CA GLN A 83 -30.45 16.74 -18.42
C GLN A 83 -29.30 15.85 -17.92
N GLU A 84 -28.07 16.14 -18.33
CA GLU A 84 -26.89 15.40 -17.85
C GLU A 84 -26.63 15.65 -16.37
N ARG A 85 -26.81 16.89 -15.90
CA ARG A 85 -26.76 17.22 -14.46
C ARG A 85 -27.79 16.41 -13.68
N ASP A 86 -29.00 16.25 -14.20
CA ASP A 86 -30.04 15.47 -13.52
C ASP A 86 -29.69 13.98 -13.40
N LYS A 87 -29.05 13.39 -14.43
CA LYS A 87 -28.51 12.02 -14.38
C LYS A 87 -27.41 11.89 -13.32
N TRP A 88 -26.44 12.82 -13.31
CA TRP A 88 -25.36 12.83 -12.33
C TRP A 88 -25.87 13.09 -10.90
N LYS A 89 -26.91 13.91 -10.72
CA LYS A 89 -27.56 14.07 -9.41
C LYS A 89 -28.09 12.74 -8.87
N ALA A 90 -28.69 11.90 -9.71
CA ALA A 90 -29.16 10.58 -9.28
C ALA A 90 -27.99 9.66 -8.87
N HIS A 91 -26.88 9.69 -9.63
CA HIS A 91 -25.67 8.95 -9.27
C HIS A 91 -25.05 9.44 -7.94
N LEU A 92 -24.99 10.76 -7.74
CA LEU A 92 -24.47 11.35 -6.50
C LEU A 92 -25.37 11.10 -5.30
N ALA A 93 -26.69 11.11 -5.50
CA ALA A 93 -27.68 10.74 -4.48
C ALA A 93 -27.40 9.34 -3.93
N GLN A 94 -27.19 8.36 -4.82
CA GLN A 94 -26.81 6.99 -4.42
C GLN A 94 -25.44 6.95 -3.74
N ARG A 95 -24.45 7.66 -4.29
CA ARG A 95 -23.07 7.66 -3.78
C ARG A 95 -22.98 8.19 -2.33
N PHE A 96 -23.69 9.29 -2.06
CA PHE A 96 -23.69 9.96 -0.77
C PHE A 96 -24.83 9.51 0.16
N GLU A 97 -25.69 8.58 -0.29
CA GLU A 97 -26.85 8.09 0.47
C GLU A 97 -27.81 9.23 0.87
N LEU A 98 -28.04 10.17 -0.05
CA LEU A 98 -28.90 11.35 0.13
C LEU A 98 -30.07 11.34 -0.86
N PRO A 99 -31.22 11.96 -0.54
CA PRO A 99 -32.26 12.23 -1.54
C PRO A 99 -31.72 13.06 -2.71
N LYS A 100 -32.13 12.75 -3.95
CA LYS A 100 -31.68 13.47 -5.17
C LYS A 100 -31.92 14.98 -5.09
N THR A 101 -32.99 15.40 -4.43
CA THR A 101 -33.35 16.81 -4.22
C THR A 101 -32.38 17.55 -3.33
N GLN A 102 -31.66 16.85 -2.44
CA GLN A 102 -30.66 17.42 -1.53
C GLN A 102 -29.24 17.42 -2.16
N VAL A 103 -29.08 16.97 -3.40
CA VAL A 103 -27.79 17.01 -4.10
C VAL A 103 -27.48 18.41 -4.62
N GLU A 104 -26.64 19.11 -3.86
CA GLU A 104 -26.08 20.43 -4.15
C GLU A 104 -24.70 20.41 -4.82
N LYS A 105 -24.21 21.59 -5.24
CA LYS A 105 -22.87 21.79 -5.84
C LYS A 105 -21.72 21.31 -4.94
N LYS A 106 -21.87 21.38 -3.61
CA LYS A 106 -20.86 20.87 -2.66
C LYS A 106 -20.58 19.38 -2.86
N HIS A 107 -21.60 18.59 -3.17
CA HIS A 107 -21.46 17.16 -3.45
C HIS A 107 -20.74 16.90 -4.78
N TRP A 108 -20.79 17.84 -5.72
CA TRP A 108 -20.03 17.78 -6.97
C TRP A 108 -18.53 17.97 -6.70
N LYS A 109 -18.18 18.98 -5.90
CA LYS A 109 -16.79 19.21 -5.47
C LYS A 109 -16.27 18.00 -4.69
N GLN A 110 -17.07 17.49 -3.76
CA GLN A 110 -16.78 16.31 -2.97
C GLN A 110 -16.60 15.03 -3.81
N ALA A 111 -17.23 14.94 -4.97
CA ALA A 111 -17.06 13.79 -5.87
C ALA A 111 -15.69 13.80 -6.57
N ASN A 112 -15.16 14.98 -6.88
CA ASN A 112 -13.82 15.22 -7.43
C ASN A 112 -12.80 15.51 -6.33
N SER A 113 -12.73 14.63 -5.34
CA SER A 113 -11.90 14.81 -4.15
C SER A 113 -10.46 14.34 -4.34
N TYR A 114 -9.51 15.05 -3.71
CA TYR A 114 -8.09 14.68 -3.63
C TYR A 114 -7.80 13.54 -2.66
N LYS A 115 -8.83 12.93 -2.05
CA LYS A 115 -8.65 11.78 -1.14
C LYS A 115 -7.92 10.61 -1.77
N PHE A 116 -8.36 10.14 -2.95
CA PHE A 116 -7.74 8.98 -3.60
C PHE A 116 -6.35 9.31 -4.17
N PRO A 117 -6.15 10.47 -4.85
CA PRO A 117 -4.82 10.93 -5.22
C PRO A 117 -3.86 10.99 -4.04
N SER A 118 -4.23 11.66 -2.95
CA SER A 118 -3.36 11.78 -1.77
C SER A 118 -3.03 10.41 -1.16
N LEU A 119 -4.01 9.51 -1.00
CA LEU A 119 -3.80 8.16 -0.47
C LEU A 119 -2.84 7.33 -1.33
N VAL A 120 -3.11 7.27 -2.63
CA VAL A 120 -2.37 6.42 -3.57
C VAL A 120 -0.98 6.99 -3.80
N TRP A 121 -0.84 8.30 -4.02
CA TRP A 121 0.44 8.94 -4.31
C TRP A 121 1.35 8.92 -3.09
N THR A 122 0.82 9.17 -1.90
CA THR A 122 1.58 9.03 -0.64
C THR A 122 2.07 7.59 -0.46
N SER A 123 1.22 6.59 -0.77
CA SER A 123 1.66 5.19 -0.72
C SER A 123 2.71 4.87 -1.78
N LEU A 124 2.59 5.43 -2.98
CA LEU A 124 3.56 5.26 -4.07
C LEU A 124 4.91 5.91 -3.77
N ASP A 125 4.95 6.98 -2.98
CA ASP A 125 6.21 7.63 -2.61
C ASP A 125 6.81 6.98 -1.36
N ALA A 126 6.04 6.85 -0.28
CA ALA A 126 6.51 6.36 1.01
C ALA A 126 6.48 4.82 1.17
N GLY A 127 5.94 4.08 0.21
CA GLY A 127 5.85 2.61 0.26
C GLY A 127 5.11 2.10 1.49
N LEU A 128 4.03 2.77 1.91
CA LEU A 128 3.29 2.47 3.14
C LEU A 128 2.74 1.04 3.15
N ARG A 129 2.90 0.35 4.29
CA ARG A 129 2.19 -0.91 4.56
C ARG A 129 0.71 -0.61 4.80
N PRO A 130 -0.20 -1.58 4.56
CA PRO A 130 -1.62 -1.41 4.86
C PRO A 130 -1.91 -0.87 6.27
N VAL A 131 -1.23 -1.40 7.28
CA VAL A 131 -1.38 -0.96 8.67
C VAL A 131 -0.79 0.44 8.93
N GLU A 132 0.19 0.88 8.14
CA GLU A 132 0.68 2.26 8.24
C GLU A 132 -0.31 3.24 7.61
N VAL A 133 -0.97 2.86 6.52
CA VAL A 133 -2.10 3.62 5.96
C VAL A 133 -3.26 3.70 6.96
N GLU A 134 -3.59 2.57 7.62
CA GLU A 134 -4.63 2.48 8.64
C GLU A 134 -4.41 3.45 9.81
N ARG A 135 -3.15 3.59 10.23
CA ARG A 135 -2.73 4.39 11.39
C ARG A 135 -2.31 5.81 11.05
N ALA A 136 -2.28 6.17 9.77
CA ALA A 136 -1.75 7.45 9.36
C ALA A 136 -2.63 8.59 9.87
N VAL A 137 -2.03 9.53 10.58
CA VAL A 137 -2.68 10.70 11.16
C VAL A 137 -2.10 12.00 10.61
N THR A 138 -2.85 13.08 10.69
CA THR A 138 -2.46 14.40 10.16
C THR A 138 -1.11 14.89 10.69
N ASP A 139 -0.78 14.59 11.95
CA ASP A 139 0.49 14.97 12.59
C ASP A 139 1.73 14.34 11.94
N TRP A 140 1.56 13.28 11.14
CA TRP A 140 2.69 12.73 10.39
C TRP A 140 3.09 13.63 9.22
N ILE A 141 2.18 14.46 8.72
CA ILE A 141 2.40 15.19 7.47
C ILE A 141 3.18 16.47 7.77
N ASP A 142 4.37 16.58 7.19
CA ASP A 142 5.15 17.80 7.15
C ASP A 142 5.18 18.31 5.71
N LEU A 143 4.21 19.17 5.39
CA LEU A 143 4.04 19.73 4.04
C LEU A 143 5.21 20.64 3.66
N GLU A 144 5.79 21.37 4.62
CA GLU A 144 6.88 22.31 4.38
C GLU A 144 8.15 21.60 3.92
N ASN A 145 8.43 20.42 4.50
CA ASN A 145 9.63 19.64 4.20
C ASN A 145 9.38 18.49 3.23
N ASN A 146 8.16 18.33 2.70
CA ASN A 146 7.79 17.22 1.82
C ASN A 146 8.07 15.83 2.42
N VAL A 147 7.75 15.61 3.70
CA VAL A 147 8.00 14.33 4.36
C VAL A 147 6.81 13.83 5.20
N LEU A 148 6.79 12.51 5.43
CA LEU A 148 6.05 11.91 6.52
C LEU A 148 6.98 11.64 7.71
N ARG A 149 6.64 12.20 8.87
CA ARG A 149 7.27 11.94 10.17
C ARG A 149 6.48 10.89 10.92
N ILE A 150 6.93 9.64 10.88
CA ILE A 150 6.21 8.49 11.44
C ILE A 150 6.82 8.16 12.81
N PRO A 151 6.13 8.43 13.92
CA PRO A 151 6.64 8.15 15.25
C PRO A 151 6.76 6.66 15.52
N LYS A 152 7.69 6.29 16.42
CA LYS A 152 7.89 4.92 16.89
C LYS A 152 6.59 4.21 17.27
N LYS A 153 5.73 4.88 18.05
CA LYS A 153 4.48 4.32 18.60
C LYS A 153 3.52 3.83 17.51
N ASP A 154 3.56 4.46 16.33
CA ASP A 154 2.62 4.17 15.26
C ASP A 154 3.23 3.27 14.16
N SER A 155 4.55 3.03 14.23
CA SER A 155 5.24 2.14 13.31
C SER A 155 4.74 0.70 13.42
N SER A 156 4.61 0.05 12.27
CA SER A 156 4.00 -1.27 12.13
C SER A 156 4.82 -2.44 12.67
N LYS A 157 6.13 -2.23 12.95
CA LYS A 157 7.04 -3.26 13.48
C LYS A 157 8.18 -2.75 14.39
N ASN A 158 8.31 -1.44 14.65
CA ASN A 158 9.62 -0.89 14.99
C ASN A 158 9.74 -0.18 16.34
N THR A 159 10.99 0.04 16.75
CA THR A 159 11.39 0.85 17.92
C THR A 159 11.91 2.25 17.60
N ASN A 160 11.82 2.73 16.35
CA ASN A 160 12.42 3.98 15.87
C ASN A 160 11.41 4.96 15.24
N ASN A 161 11.76 6.25 15.23
CA ASN A 161 11.08 7.28 14.45
C ASN A 161 11.60 7.25 13.01
N TRP A 162 10.72 7.47 12.04
CA TRP A 162 11.07 7.42 10.62
C TRP A 162 10.67 8.69 9.90
N VAL A 163 11.45 9.04 8.89
CA VAL A 163 11.15 10.11 7.94
C VAL A 163 11.11 9.48 6.55
N ALA A 164 9.97 9.63 5.85
CA ALA A 164 9.83 9.17 4.47
C ALA A 164 9.61 10.37 3.55
N ALA A 165 10.42 10.48 2.51
CA ALA A 165 10.33 11.57 1.54
C ALA A 165 9.09 11.42 0.64
N LEU A 166 8.50 12.56 0.27
CA LEU A 166 7.41 12.69 -0.68
C LEU A 166 7.83 13.59 -1.83
N THR A 167 7.21 13.40 -2.99
CA THR A 167 7.36 14.34 -4.11
C THR A 167 6.47 15.56 -3.92
N ASP A 168 6.86 16.72 -4.48
CA ASP A 168 6.05 17.96 -4.43
C ASP A 168 4.61 17.75 -4.90
N ARG A 169 4.43 16.94 -5.96
CA ARG A 169 3.11 16.59 -6.47
C ARG A 169 2.28 15.83 -5.42
N THR A 170 2.88 14.91 -4.68
CA THR A 170 2.21 14.17 -3.61
C THR A 170 1.85 15.09 -2.45
N THR A 171 2.76 15.97 -2.06
CA THR A 171 2.51 17.00 -1.03
C THR A 171 1.36 17.92 -1.44
N THR A 172 1.32 18.37 -2.70
CA THR A 172 0.23 19.20 -3.22
C THR A 172 -1.12 18.47 -3.16
N ALA A 173 -1.14 17.17 -3.46
CA ALA A 173 -2.36 16.38 -3.36
C ALA A 173 -2.79 16.16 -1.89
N LEU A 174 -1.83 15.97 -0.98
CA LEU A 174 -2.08 15.90 0.46
C LEU A 174 -2.65 17.22 0.99
N GLU A 175 -2.04 18.35 0.66
CA GLU A 175 -2.49 19.69 1.08
C GLU A 175 -3.95 19.93 0.67
N LYS A 176 -4.27 19.73 -0.61
CA LYS A 176 -5.65 19.86 -1.12
C LYS A 176 -6.61 18.89 -0.43
N TRP A 177 -6.16 17.66 -0.17
CA TRP A 177 -6.97 16.70 0.56
C TRP A 177 -7.19 17.12 2.02
N LEU A 178 -6.20 17.67 2.71
CA LEU A 178 -6.35 18.15 4.09
C LEU A 178 -7.33 19.32 4.18
N GLU A 179 -7.29 20.24 3.22
CA GLU A 179 -8.27 21.32 3.09
C GLU A 179 -9.69 20.75 2.91
N GLU A 180 -9.88 19.83 1.96
CA GLU A 180 -11.16 19.14 1.75
C GLU A 180 -11.63 18.37 2.99
N ARG A 181 -10.70 17.62 3.62
CA ARG A 181 -10.92 16.79 4.81
C ARG A 181 -11.49 17.61 5.96
N SER A 182 -11.02 18.84 6.16
CA SER A 182 -11.50 19.74 7.23
C SER A 182 -12.99 20.10 7.10
N GLN A 183 -13.58 19.93 5.90
CA GLN A 183 -14.98 20.25 5.62
C GLN A 183 -15.90 19.02 5.71
N HIS A 184 -15.34 17.86 6.05
CA HIS A 184 -16.07 16.60 6.10
C HIS A 184 -16.38 16.20 7.55
N GLU A 185 -17.65 16.28 7.94
CA GLU A 185 -18.15 15.96 9.29
C GLU A 185 -17.65 14.61 9.84
N LYS A 186 -17.46 13.61 8.97
CA LYS A 186 -16.94 12.29 9.37
C LYS A 186 -15.51 12.31 9.94
N TYR A 187 -14.78 13.41 9.81
CA TYR A 187 -13.44 13.63 10.37
C TYR A 187 -13.45 14.59 11.56
N ASP A 188 -14.61 15.07 12.01
CA ASP A 188 -14.68 15.97 13.17
C ASP A 188 -14.16 15.26 14.42
N GLY A 189 -13.17 15.87 15.09
CA GLY A 189 -12.52 15.29 16.27
C GLY A 189 -11.66 14.06 16.00
N ARG A 190 -11.24 13.85 14.75
CA ARG A 190 -10.50 12.67 14.27
C ARG A 190 -9.20 13.13 13.64
N ASP A 191 -8.13 12.37 13.83
CA ASP A 191 -6.80 12.70 13.26
C ASP A 191 -6.45 11.83 12.06
N GLU A 192 -7.22 10.76 11.77
CA GLU A 192 -6.92 9.86 10.66
C GLU A 192 -6.94 10.61 9.32
N ILE A 193 -5.92 10.40 8.48
CA ILE A 193 -5.83 11.09 7.18
C ILE A 193 -6.90 10.57 6.22
N TRP A 194 -7.12 9.25 6.18
CA TRP A 194 -8.02 8.61 5.22
C TRP A 194 -8.99 7.64 5.88
N LEU A 195 -10.28 7.90 5.68
CA LEU A 195 -11.38 7.03 6.08
C LEU A 195 -12.14 6.53 4.87
N THR A 196 -12.55 5.27 4.91
CA THR A 196 -13.46 4.66 3.94
C THR A 196 -14.79 5.41 3.86
N ARG A 197 -15.64 5.03 2.89
CA ARG A 197 -16.98 5.64 2.76
C ARG A 197 -17.82 5.50 4.03
N ARG A 198 -17.65 4.39 4.77
CA ARG A 198 -18.35 4.11 6.03
C ARG A 198 -17.67 4.73 7.26
N GLY A 199 -16.65 5.58 7.08
CA GLY A 199 -15.96 6.23 8.21
C GLY A 199 -14.96 5.35 8.96
N ASN A 200 -14.71 4.11 8.50
CA ASN A 200 -13.68 3.24 9.07
C ASN A 200 -12.30 3.54 8.47
N PRO A 201 -11.19 3.36 9.21
CA PRO A 201 -9.84 3.34 8.65
C PRO A 201 -9.69 2.31 7.54
N TYR A 202 -8.75 2.56 6.63
CA TYR A 202 -8.40 1.60 5.59
C TYR A 202 -7.58 0.45 6.15
N ASN A 203 -8.01 -0.78 5.88
CA ASN A 203 -7.27 -2.01 6.18
C ASN A 203 -6.82 -2.72 4.89
N SER A 204 -6.06 -3.82 5.04
CA SER A 204 -5.56 -4.63 3.93
C SER A 204 -6.64 -5.02 2.90
N ASN A 205 -7.84 -5.39 3.34
CA ASN A 205 -8.92 -5.79 2.42
C ASN A 205 -9.45 -4.61 1.61
N SER A 206 -9.72 -3.48 2.27
CA SER A 206 -10.20 -2.27 1.61
C SER A 206 -9.18 -1.68 0.64
N LEU A 207 -7.88 -1.81 0.96
CA LEU A 207 -6.79 -1.35 0.12
C LEU A 207 -6.54 -2.29 -1.06
N SER A 208 -6.60 -3.60 -0.86
CA SER A 208 -6.54 -4.56 -1.98
C SER A 208 -7.71 -4.38 -2.95
N TYR A 209 -8.92 -4.10 -2.45
CA TYR A 209 -10.05 -3.75 -3.30
C TYR A 209 -9.81 -2.45 -4.07
N LEU A 210 -9.28 -1.41 -3.41
CA LEU A 210 -8.91 -0.17 -4.08
C LEU A 210 -7.86 -0.40 -5.18
N MET A 211 -6.81 -1.18 -4.90
CA MET A 211 -5.75 -1.50 -5.86
C MET A 211 -6.31 -2.14 -7.13
N LYS A 212 -7.17 -3.16 -7.00
CA LYS A 212 -7.78 -3.83 -8.17
C LYS A 212 -8.61 -2.86 -9.02
N ASN A 213 -9.43 -2.03 -8.39
CA ASN A 213 -10.20 -1.03 -9.13
C ASN A 213 -9.29 -0.01 -9.85
N LEU A 214 -8.14 0.36 -9.27
CA LEU A 214 -7.18 1.24 -9.92
C LEU A 214 -6.50 0.55 -11.10
N CYS A 215 -6.22 -0.76 -11.00
CA CYS A 215 -5.73 -1.54 -12.13
C CYS A 215 -6.78 -1.61 -13.25
N ASP A 216 -8.05 -1.86 -12.91
CA ASP A 216 -9.15 -1.90 -13.89
C ASP A 216 -9.29 -0.54 -14.61
N GLU A 217 -9.27 0.57 -13.86
CA GLU A 217 -9.29 1.94 -14.38
C GLU A 217 -8.09 2.25 -15.29
N ALA A 218 -6.91 1.74 -14.92
CA ALA A 218 -5.67 1.93 -15.66
C ALA A 218 -5.51 0.97 -16.86
N GLY A 219 -6.40 -0.01 -17.03
CA GLY A 219 -6.23 -1.08 -18.01
C GLY A 219 -5.03 -2.01 -17.72
N ILE A 220 -4.60 -2.12 -16.47
CA ILE A 220 -3.49 -2.98 -16.05
C ILE A 220 -4.03 -4.38 -15.76
N SER A 221 -3.57 -5.38 -16.53
CA SER A 221 -3.93 -6.78 -16.27
C SER A 221 -3.21 -7.34 -15.04
N TYR A 222 -3.97 -8.08 -14.23
CA TYR A 222 -3.49 -8.75 -13.03
C TYR A 222 -3.95 -10.20 -12.92
N GLU A 223 -4.35 -10.83 -14.02
CA GLU A 223 -4.82 -12.23 -14.03
C GLU A 223 -3.79 -13.21 -13.47
N ASN A 224 -2.50 -12.92 -13.68
CA ASN A 224 -1.37 -13.75 -13.26
C ASN A 224 -0.56 -13.15 -12.11
N ARG A 225 -1.10 -12.13 -11.40
CA ARG A 225 -0.39 -11.37 -10.35
C ARG A 225 -1.27 -11.16 -9.13
N ASP A 226 -0.71 -11.24 -7.93
CA ASP A 226 -1.45 -10.84 -6.73
C ASP A 226 -1.31 -9.33 -6.48
N MET A 227 -2.24 -8.56 -7.04
CA MET A 227 -2.29 -7.11 -6.89
C MET A 227 -2.88 -6.70 -5.54
N THR A 228 -2.01 -6.67 -4.54
CA THR A 228 -2.31 -6.16 -3.20
C THR A 228 -1.69 -4.78 -2.98
N TRP A 229 -1.99 -4.13 -1.86
CA TRP A 229 -1.31 -2.87 -1.52
C TRP A 229 0.21 -3.03 -1.37
N TYR A 230 0.70 -4.23 -1.03
CA TYR A 230 2.14 -4.50 -0.94
C TYR A 230 2.85 -4.40 -2.28
N THR A 231 2.15 -4.53 -3.41
CA THR A 231 2.70 -4.36 -4.75
C THR A 231 3.28 -2.95 -4.95
N ILE A 232 2.67 -1.92 -4.35
CA ILE A 232 3.22 -0.55 -4.32
C ILE A 232 4.55 -0.53 -3.56
N ARG A 233 4.57 -1.11 -2.37
CA ARG A 233 5.77 -1.13 -1.53
C ARG A 233 6.92 -1.88 -2.21
N HIS A 234 6.62 -2.98 -2.87
CA HIS A 234 7.61 -3.71 -3.65
C HIS A 234 8.12 -2.87 -4.82
N SER A 235 7.24 -2.14 -5.49
CA SER A 235 7.61 -1.20 -6.56
C SER A 235 8.55 -0.11 -6.07
N VAL A 236 8.26 0.51 -4.92
CA VAL A 236 9.14 1.51 -4.29
C VAL A 236 10.50 0.91 -3.95
N GLY A 237 10.53 -0.27 -3.32
CA GLY A 237 11.77 -0.93 -2.95
C GLY A 237 12.66 -1.23 -4.15
N THR A 238 12.08 -1.84 -5.19
CA THR A 238 12.80 -2.19 -6.42
C THR A 238 13.33 -0.94 -7.13
N GLN A 239 12.51 0.11 -7.30
CA GLN A 239 12.92 1.28 -8.05
C GLN A 239 13.88 2.18 -7.27
N MET A 240 13.67 2.37 -5.97
CA MET A 240 14.58 3.13 -5.12
C MET A 240 15.95 2.45 -5.02
N THR A 241 16.00 1.11 -4.97
CA THR A 241 17.28 0.39 -4.92
C THR A 241 18.07 0.60 -6.20
N ARG A 242 17.38 0.66 -7.34
CA ARG A 242 17.99 0.93 -8.64
C ARG A 242 18.52 2.36 -8.78
N GLU A 243 17.80 3.34 -8.23
CA GLU A 243 18.10 4.77 -8.41
C GLU A 243 19.09 5.29 -7.36
N GLU A 244 18.94 4.89 -6.09
CA GLU A 244 19.68 5.47 -4.94
C GLU A 244 20.35 4.41 -4.06
N GLY A 245 20.17 3.12 -4.35
CA GLY A 245 20.79 2.02 -3.62
C GLY A 245 20.05 1.56 -2.36
N LEU A 246 20.66 0.60 -1.66
CA LEU A 246 20.05 -0.12 -0.54
C LEU A 246 19.81 0.74 0.70
N ALA A 247 20.72 1.66 1.03
CA ALA A 247 20.61 2.51 2.22
C ALA A 247 19.44 3.49 2.13
N ALA A 248 19.28 4.16 0.99
CA ALA A 248 18.14 5.02 0.70
C ALA A 248 16.83 4.22 0.73
N THR A 249 16.82 3.04 0.13
CA THR A 249 15.66 2.14 0.12
C THR A 249 15.27 1.68 1.52
N GLN A 250 16.25 1.29 2.34
CA GLN A 250 16.01 0.84 3.71
C GLN A 250 15.35 1.93 4.54
N THR A 251 15.84 3.17 4.41
CA THR A 251 15.30 4.36 5.08
C THR A 251 13.89 4.66 4.59
N GLN A 252 13.70 4.77 3.27
CA GLN A 252 12.40 5.09 2.67
C GLN A 252 11.33 4.05 2.99
N LEU A 253 11.68 2.76 2.98
CA LEU A 253 10.76 1.68 3.32
C LEU A 253 10.68 1.41 4.83
N ARG A 254 11.52 2.02 5.67
CA ARG A 254 11.52 1.83 7.13
C ARG A 254 11.82 0.38 7.52
N HIS A 255 12.85 -0.20 6.90
CA HIS A 255 13.34 -1.53 7.21
C HIS A 255 14.36 -1.49 8.34
N GLU A 256 14.14 -2.27 9.40
CA GLU A 256 15.14 -2.43 10.47
C GLU A 256 16.28 -3.36 10.03
N ASP A 257 15.95 -4.48 9.40
CA ASP A 257 16.92 -5.46 8.92
C ASP A 257 17.25 -5.20 7.44
N GLU A 258 18.52 -4.88 7.17
CA GLU A 258 19.10 -4.73 5.83
C GLU A 258 18.77 -5.91 4.91
N ARG A 259 18.69 -7.13 5.46
CA ARG A 259 18.35 -8.33 4.69
C ARG A 259 16.96 -8.29 4.07
N THR A 260 16.06 -7.47 4.63
CA THR A 260 14.73 -7.23 4.05
C THR A 260 14.85 -6.37 2.79
N THR A 261 15.82 -5.46 2.74
CA THR A 261 16.09 -4.57 1.61
C THR A 261 16.90 -5.26 0.51
N MET A 262 17.85 -6.14 0.86
CA MET A 262 18.65 -6.92 -0.12
C MET A 262 17.80 -7.73 -1.12
N ARG A 263 16.53 -7.98 -0.81
CA ARG A 263 15.56 -8.62 -1.71
C ARG A 263 15.30 -7.82 -2.99
N TYR A 264 15.53 -6.50 -2.96
CA TYR A 264 15.34 -5.60 -4.10
C TYR A 264 16.61 -5.41 -4.94
N ASP A 265 17.76 -5.89 -4.47
CA ASP A 265 19.08 -5.68 -5.10
C ASP A 265 19.30 -6.50 -6.38
N GLN A 266 18.36 -7.39 -6.71
CA GLN A 266 18.48 -8.21 -7.89
C GLN A 266 17.99 -7.45 -9.14
N ALA A 267 18.89 -7.22 -10.10
CA ALA A 267 18.57 -6.62 -11.39
C ALA A 267 17.47 -7.41 -12.12
N PRO A 268 16.30 -6.81 -12.42
CA PRO A 268 15.29 -7.45 -13.23
C PRO A 268 15.76 -7.66 -14.67
N VAL A 269 14.98 -8.44 -15.42
CA VAL A 269 15.34 -8.89 -16.78
C VAL A 269 15.67 -7.72 -17.71
N GLU A 270 14.89 -6.63 -17.67
CA GLU A 270 15.11 -5.45 -18.51
C GLU A 270 16.48 -4.81 -18.25
N ASP A 271 16.82 -4.53 -17.00
CA ASP A 271 18.12 -3.97 -16.63
C ASP A 271 19.28 -4.88 -17.01
N ARG A 272 19.08 -6.21 -16.91
CA ARG A 272 20.09 -7.17 -17.37
C ARG A 272 20.24 -7.13 -18.89
N ARG A 273 19.17 -6.92 -19.66
CA ARG A 273 19.26 -6.72 -21.12
C ARG A 273 19.98 -5.41 -21.45
N ASP A 274 19.56 -4.29 -20.86
CA ASP A 274 20.21 -3.00 -21.08
C ASP A 274 21.69 -3.03 -20.70
N ALA A 275 22.04 -3.74 -19.63
CA ALA A 275 23.43 -3.95 -19.24
C ALA A 275 24.19 -4.78 -20.28
N LEU A 276 23.60 -5.86 -20.81
CA LEU A 276 24.20 -6.67 -21.87
C LEU A 276 24.36 -5.86 -23.17
N ASP A 277 23.37 -5.04 -23.54
CA ASP A 277 23.42 -4.17 -24.73
C ASP A 277 24.51 -3.09 -24.63
N ARG A 278 24.82 -2.61 -23.42
CA ARG A 278 25.96 -1.69 -23.18
C ARG A 278 27.31 -2.38 -23.14
N MET A 279 27.34 -3.69 -22.92
CA MET A 279 28.58 -4.48 -22.83
C MET A 279 29.04 -5.02 -24.18
N GLY A 280 28.12 -5.19 -25.13
CA GLY A 280 28.40 -5.54 -26.53
C GLY A 280 28.76 -4.33 -27.36
#